data_AF-A0A925QQ50-F1
#
_entry.id   AF-A0A925QQ50-F1
#
_cell.length_a   1.000
_cell.length_b   1.000
_cell.length_c   1.000
_cell.angle_alpha   90.00
_cell.angle_beta   90.00
_cell.angle_gamma   90.00
#
_symmetry.space_group_name_H-M   'P 1'
#
loop_
_entity.id
_entity.type
_entity.pdbx_description
1 polymer ?
#
loop_
_entity_poly.entity_id
_entity_poly.type
_entity_poly.pdbx_seq_one_letter_code
_entity_poly.pdbx_strand_id
1 'polypeptide(L)'
;MTTTRKKFVYTIIILLLVVAATVGTVFTLQSLKNYNDSKTQDTPLKPARTAAETKADNLKDQAIKATVNNELDKAKGLFQEAKQQYEDLGDMNNVSDIDSQLAIVNQLSAQPKTVEPVKPSAGQ
;
A
#
# COMPACT_ATOMS: atom_id res chain seq x y z
N MET A 1 24.02 13.14 54.10
CA MET A 1 22.92 12.36 53.47
C MET A 1 22.81 12.68 51.96
N THR A 2 23.77 12.28 51.13
CA THR A 2 23.82 12.77 49.72
C THR A 2 24.15 11.70 48.68
N THR A 3 24.33 10.44 49.07
CA THR A 3 24.64 9.34 48.13
C THR A 3 23.38 8.58 47.71
N THR A 4 22.43 8.38 48.62
CA THR A 4 21.19 7.61 48.37
C THR A 4 20.23 8.34 47.42
N ARG A 5 20.12 9.67 47.55
CA ARG A 5 19.26 10.48 46.66
C ARG A 5 19.77 10.48 45.21
N LYS A 6 21.09 10.54 45.01
CA LYS A 6 21.69 10.52 43.67
C LYS A 6 21.45 9.17 42.97
N LYS A 7 21.61 8.05 43.69
CA LYS A 7 21.32 6.70 43.16
C LYS A 7 19.85 6.56 42.76
N PHE A 8 18.93 7.07 43.58
CA PHE A 8 17.49 7.03 43.30
C PHE A 8 17.11 7.84 42.04
N VAL A 9 17.70 9.03 41.87
CA VAL A 9 17.48 9.87 40.68
C VAL A 9 18.03 9.18 39.42
N TYR A 10 19.22 8.58 39.49
CA TYR A 10 19.77 7.81 38.37
C TYR A 10 18.90 6.59 38.00
N THR A 11 18.38 5.87 38.99
CA THR A 11 17.46 4.74 38.74
C THR A 11 16.21 5.20 38.00
N ILE A 12 15.61 6.34 38.38
CA ILE A 12 14.43 6.88 37.69
C ILE A 12 14.75 7.31 36.26
N ILE A 13 15.89 7.97 36.03
CA ILE A 13 16.31 8.41 34.68
C ILE A 13 16.56 7.20 33.76
N ILE A 14 17.23 6.16 34.26
CA ILE A 14 17.46 4.92 33.49
C ILE A 14 16.11 4.26 33.16
N LEU A 15 15.18 4.21 34.11
CA LEU A 15 13.87 3.60 33.91
C LEU A 15 13.05 4.39 32.87
N LEU A 16 13.12 5.72 32.88
CA LEU A 16 12.50 6.57 31.84
C LEU A 16 13.14 6.37 30.45
N LEU A 17 14.47 6.22 30.36
CA LEU A 17 15.15 5.94 29.09
C LEU A 17 14.79 4.56 28.53
N VAL A 18 14.65 3.54 29.38
CA VAL A 18 14.19 2.20 28.98
C VAL A 18 12.74 2.25 28.46
N VAL A 19 11.86 3.02 29.11
CA VAL A 19 10.48 3.21 28.64
C VAL A 19 10.42 3.98 27.31
N ALA A 20 11.29 4.97 27.10
CA ALA A 20 11.34 5.69 25.81
C ALA A 20 11.84 4.80 24.65
N ALA A 21 12.78 3.88 24.92
CA ALA A 21 13.29 2.94 23.91
C ALA A 21 12.23 1.88 23.52
N THR A 22 11.36 1.45 24.44
CA THR A 22 10.30 0.48 24.13
C THR A 22 9.14 1.09 23.36
N VAL A 23 8.81 2.37 23.55
CA VAL A 23 7.76 3.03 22.76
C VAL A 23 8.22 3.30 21.31
N GLY A 24 9.52 3.59 21.11
CA GLY A 24 10.08 3.84 19.78
C GLY A 24 10.12 2.62 18.85
N THR A 25 10.33 1.41 19.38
CA THR A 25 10.36 0.17 18.57
C THR A 25 8.97 -0.29 18.15
N VAL A 26 7.96 -0.12 19.00
CA VAL A 26 6.57 -0.50 18.68
C VAL A 26 5.98 0.40 17.57
N PHE A 27 6.38 1.67 17.50
CA PHE A 27 5.90 2.60 16.48
C PHE A 27 6.55 2.38 15.10
N THR A 28 7.82 1.96 15.02
CA THR A 28 8.48 1.68 13.72
C THR A 28 8.16 0.29 13.18
N LEU A 29 7.87 -0.69 14.05
CA LEU A 29 7.46 -2.03 13.61
C LEU A 29 6.08 -2.04 12.93
N GLN A 30 5.15 -1.15 13.31
CA GLN A 30 3.90 -1.01 12.56
C GLN A 30 4.12 -0.39 11.17
N SER A 31 5.10 0.52 11.02
CA SER A 31 5.42 1.11 9.71
C SER A 31 6.14 0.16 8.76
N LEU A 32 7.02 -0.72 9.26
CA LEU A 32 7.62 -1.77 8.41
C LEU A 32 6.69 -2.94 8.16
N LYS A 33 5.78 -3.27 9.09
CA LYS A 33 4.73 -4.25 8.83
C LYS A 33 3.81 -3.70 7.73
N ASN A 34 3.35 -2.46 7.81
CA ASN A 34 2.49 -1.87 6.77
C ASN A 34 3.13 -1.71 5.37
N TYR A 35 4.46 -1.74 5.25
CA TYR A 35 5.13 -1.73 3.94
C TYR A 35 5.27 -3.14 3.32
N ASN A 36 5.15 -4.20 4.13
CA ASN A 36 5.27 -5.60 3.71
C ASN A 36 3.93 -6.39 3.83
N ASP A 37 2.94 -5.85 4.55
CA ASP A 37 1.62 -6.43 4.82
C ASP A 37 0.57 -6.01 3.79
N SER A 38 0.92 -5.17 2.80
CA SER A 38 0.11 -4.98 1.59
C SER A 38 -0.04 -6.27 0.76
N LYS A 39 0.59 -7.38 1.18
CA LYS A 39 0.44 -8.70 0.54
C LYS A 39 -0.02 -9.83 1.46
N THR A 40 -0.30 -9.59 2.73
CA THR A 40 -0.80 -10.64 3.64
C THR A 40 -1.64 -10.02 4.74
N GLN A 41 -2.92 -9.78 4.45
CA GLN A 41 -3.94 -9.61 5.49
C GLN A 41 -4.03 -10.90 6.34
N ASP A 42 -3.19 -11.02 7.37
CA ASP A 42 -3.48 -11.88 8.52
C ASP A 42 -4.46 -11.13 9.44
N THR A 43 -5.71 -11.03 8.95
CA THR A 43 -6.89 -10.77 9.77
C THR A 43 -7.43 -12.15 10.18
N PRO A 44 -7.81 -12.38 11.45
CA PRO A 44 -8.11 -13.70 11.99
C PRO A 44 -9.13 -14.43 11.11
N LEU A 45 -8.71 -15.55 10.50
CA LEU A 45 -9.52 -16.55 9.79
C LEU A 45 -10.86 -15.98 9.26
N LYS A 46 -10.78 -15.10 8.24
CA LYS A 46 -11.96 -14.81 7.41
C LYS A 46 -12.44 -16.18 6.88
N PRO A 47 -13.70 -16.59 7.13
CA PRO A 47 -14.18 -17.91 6.73
C PRO A 47 -13.92 -18.09 5.23
N ALA A 48 -13.49 -19.30 4.84
CA ALA A 48 -13.09 -19.71 3.49
C ALA A 48 -13.40 -18.68 2.38
N ARG A 49 -12.37 -17.98 1.88
CA ARG A 49 -12.53 -17.03 0.77
C ARG A 49 -13.30 -17.72 -0.36
N THR A 50 -14.38 -17.10 -0.79
CA THR A 50 -15.19 -17.63 -1.88
C THR A 50 -14.38 -17.61 -3.18
N ALA A 51 -14.72 -18.50 -4.13
CA ALA A 51 -14.09 -18.49 -5.46
C ALA A 51 -14.25 -17.13 -6.17
N ALA A 52 -15.33 -16.40 -5.86
CA ALA A 52 -15.60 -15.05 -6.34
C ALA A 52 -14.62 -14.02 -5.75
N GLU A 53 -14.32 -14.05 -4.45
CA GLU A 53 -13.29 -13.18 -3.84
C GLU A 53 -11.92 -13.43 -4.47
N THR A 54 -11.57 -14.70 -4.69
CA THR A 54 -10.29 -15.07 -5.33
C THR A 54 -10.21 -14.60 -6.78
N LYS A 55 -11.33 -14.66 -7.52
CA LYS A 55 -11.42 -14.14 -8.89
C LYS A 55 -11.23 -12.63 -8.92
N ALA A 56 -11.89 -11.90 -8.01
CA ALA A 56 -11.78 -10.45 -7.90
C ALA A 56 -10.34 -10.01 -7.59
N ASP A 57 -9.69 -10.68 -6.62
CA ASP A 57 -8.28 -10.43 -6.26
C ASP A 57 -7.36 -10.65 -7.47
N ASN A 58 -7.52 -11.76 -8.19
CA ASN A 58 -6.72 -12.07 -9.38
C ASN A 58 -6.90 -11.04 -10.52
N LEU A 59 -8.11 -10.50 -10.70
CA LEU A 59 -8.38 -9.44 -11.69
C LEU A 59 -7.68 -8.14 -11.28
N LYS A 60 -7.77 -7.77 -10.00
CA LYS A 60 -7.09 -6.61 -9.43
C LYS A 60 -5.57 -6.70 -9.60
N ASP A 61 -4.96 -7.84 -9.26
CA ASP A 61 -3.52 -8.08 -9.45
C ASP A 61 -3.08 -7.96 -10.92
N GLN A 62 -3.89 -8.48 -11.85
CA GLN A 62 -3.60 -8.36 -13.28
C GLN A 62 -3.73 -6.91 -13.77
N ALA A 63 -4.70 -6.15 -13.26
CA ALA A 63 -4.89 -4.75 -13.58
C ALA A 63 -3.69 -3.89 -13.12
N ILE A 64 -3.18 -4.17 -11.92
CA ILE A 64 -1.97 -3.52 -11.39
C ILE A 64 -0.77 -3.82 -12.30
N LYS A 65 -0.57 -5.09 -12.68
CA LYS A 65 0.51 -5.47 -13.61
C LYS A 65 0.38 -4.77 -14.96
N ALA A 66 -0.83 -4.73 -15.53
CA ALA A 66 -1.11 -4.02 -16.78
C ALA A 66 -0.80 -2.51 -16.65
N THR A 67 -1.13 -1.89 -15.51
CA THR A 67 -0.80 -0.48 -15.23
C THR A 67 0.71 -0.26 -15.21
N VAL A 68 1.47 -1.12 -14.52
CA VAL A 68 2.93 -1.05 -14.46
C VAL A 68 3.57 -1.26 -15.85
N ASN A 69 2.98 -2.11 -16.68
CA ASN A 69 3.41 -2.34 -18.08
C ASN A 69 2.94 -1.24 -19.05
N ASN A 70 2.28 -0.18 -18.56
CA ASN A 70 1.69 0.89 -19.37
C ASN A 70 0.60 0.40 -20.36
N GLU A 71 0.02 -0.77 -20.11
CA GLU A 71 -1.15 -1.33 -20.81
C GLU A 71 -2.45 -0.73 -20.23
N LEU A 72 -2.60 0.59 -20.29
CA LEU A 72 -3.60 1.31 -19.50
C LEU A 72 -5.06 0.97 -19.86
N ASP A 73 -5.39 0.73 -21.14
CA ASP A 73 -6.74 0.32 -21.55
C ASP A 73 -7.11 -1.07 -20.99
N LYS A 74 -6.16 -2.00 -21.00
CA LYS A 74 -6.31 -3.32 -20.42
C LYS A 74 -6.45 -3.24 -18.90
N ALA A 75 -5.67 -2.38 -18.25
CA ALA A 75 -5.78 -2.14 -16.81
C ALA A 75 -7.18 -1.62 -16.43
N LYS A 76 -7.75 -0.68 -17.20
CA LYS A 76 -9.11 -0.17 -16.96
C LYS A 76 -10.16 -1.27 -17.02
N GLY A 77 -10.12 -2.12 -18.05
CA GLY A 77 -11.05 -3.24 -18.18
C GLY A 77 -10.96 -4.20 -16.99
N LEU A 78 -9.75 -4.63 -16.63
CA LEU A 78 -9.53 -5.54 -15.51
C LEU A 78 -9.96 -4.96 -14.16
N PHE A 79 -9.73 -3.66 -13.92
CA PHE A 79 -10.22 -2.98 -12.72
C PHE A 79 -11.75 -2.90 -12.69
N GLN A 80 -12.41 -2.62 -13.81
CA GLN A 80 -13.88 -2.60 -13.88
C GLN A 80 -14.49 -3.98 -13.61
N GLU A 81 -13.89 -5.04 -14.16
CA GLU A 81 -14.32 -6.41 -13.89
C GLU A 81 -14.11 -6.77 -12.42
N ALA A 82 -12.97 -6.41 -11.82
CA ALA A 82 -12.72 -6.62 -10.40
C ALA A 82 -13.73 -5.85 -9.54
N LYS A 83 -14.04 -4.59 -9.90
CA LYS A 83 -15.02 -3.75 -9.19
C LYS A 83 -16.38 -4.43 -9.13
N GLN A 84 -16.89 -4.88 -10.28
CA GLN A 84 -18.19 -5.57 -10.33
C GLN A 84 -18.21 -6.80 -9.41
N GLN A 85 -17.14 -7.60 -9.38
CA GLN A 85 -17.08 -8.76 -8.49
C GLN A 85 -17.10 -8.36 -7.02
N TYR A 86 -16.38 -7.31 -6.62
CA TYR A 86 -16.43 -6.82 -5.23
C TYR A 86 -17.77 -6.18 -4.88
N GLU A 87 -18.44 -5.50 -5.82
CA GLU A 87 -19.81 -4.98 -5.64
C GLU A 87 -20.80 -6.13 -5.41
N ASP A 88 -20.73 -7.19 -6.22
CA ASP A 88 -21.56 -8.39 -6.09
C ASP A 88 -21.33 -9.11 -4.74
N LEU A 89 -20.10 -9.05 -4.22
CA LEU A 89 -19.71 -9.58 -2.91
C LEU A 89 -20.06 -8.65 -1.74
N GLY A 90 -20.49 -7.41 -2.01
CA GLY A 90 -20.73 -6.38 -0.99
C GLY A 90 -19.46 -5.83 -0.34
N ASP A 91 -18.28 -6.03 -0.93
CA ASP A 91 -16.99 -5.57 -0.40
C ASP A 91 -16.69 -4.13 -0.85
N MET A 92 -17.38 -3.17 -0.22
CA MET A 92 -17.28 -1.75 -0.55
C MET A 92 -15.89 -1.15 -0.28
N ASN A 93 -15.09 -1.76 0.60
CA ASN A 93 -13.72 -1.30 0.84
C ASN A 93 -12.85 -1.52 -0.40
N ASN A 94 -12.94 -2.72 -1.00
CA ASN A 94 -12.22 -3.02 -2.23
C ASN A 94 -12.77 -2.26 -3.44
N VAL A 95 -14.07 -1.97 -3.48
CA VAL A 95 -14.66 -1.09 -4.51
C VAL A 95 -14.04 0.31 -4.45
N SER A 96 -13.97 0.92 -3.27
CA SER A 96 -13.37 2.24 -3.09
C SER A 96 -11.87 2.26 -3.43
N ASP A 97 -11.15 1.18 -3.10
CA ASP A 97 -9.76 1.02 -3.48
C ASP A 97 -9.59 0.98 -5.01
N ILE A 98 -10.44 0.21 -5.71
CA ILE A 98 -10.41 0.15 -7.18
C ILE A 98 -10.75 1.49 -7.80
N ASP A 99 -11.73 2.23 -7.28
CA ASP A 99 -12.06 3.56 -7.80
C ASP A 99 -10.87 4.52 -7.71
N SER A 100 -10.08 4.42 -6.64
CA SER A 100 -8.83 5.17 -6.48
C SER A 100 -7.79 4.76 -7.53
N GLN A 101 -7.65 3.46 -7.80
CA GLN A 101 -6.72 2.95 -8.81
C GLN A 101 -7.16 3.33 -10.24
N LEU A 102 -8.45 3.27 -10.56
CA LEU A 102 -9.00 3.72 -11.83
C LEU A 102 -8.75 5.20 -12.07
N ALA A 103 -8.86 6.04 -11.04
CA ALA A 103 -8.51 7.45 -11.15
C ALA A 103 -7.03 7.65 -11.52
N ILE A 104 -6.12 6.87 -10.92
CA ILE A 104 -4.69 6.90 -11.26
C ILE A 104 -4.49 6.47 -12.72
N VAL A 105 -5.07 5.34 -13.14
CA VAL A 105 -4.94 4.85 -14.53
C VAL A 105 -5.48 5.87 -15.54
N ASN A 106 -6.59 6.56 -15.22
CA ASN A 106 -7.14 7.61 -16.05
C ASN A 106 -6.19 8.81 -16.17
N GLN A 107 -5.59 9.25 -15.07
CA GLN A 107 -4.58 10.31 -15.09
C GLN A 107 -3.36 9.91 -15.92
N LEU A 108 -2.85 8.68 -15.73
CA LEU A 108 -1.74 8.14 -16.52
C LEU A 108 -2.08 8.11 -18.02
N SER A 109 -3.30 7.73 -18.38
CA SER A 109 -3.75 7.68 -19.78
C SER A 109 -3.95 9.06 -20.41
N ALA A 110 -4.18 10.08 -19.58
CA ALA A 110 -4.33 11.47 -20.02
C ALA A 110 -2.98 12.19 -20.13
N GLN A 111 -1.89 11.62 -19.62
CA GLN A 111 -0.56 12.20 -19.82
C GLN A 111 -0.21 12.13 -21.31
N PRO A 112 0.21 13.24 -21.94
CA PRO A 112 0.72 13.20 -23.30
C PRO A 112 1.90 12.23 -23.31
N LYS A 113 1.84 11.21 -24.17
CA LYS A 113 2.99 10.34 -24.44
C LYS A 113 4.14 11.28 -24.78
N THR A 114 5.12 11.38 -23.90
CA THR A 114 6.24 12.29 -24.04
C THR A 114 6.85 12.06 -25.41
N VAL A 115 6.65 13.03 -26.30
CA VAL A 115 7.18 12.98 -27.65
C VAL A 115 8.70 12.90 -27.50
N GLU A 116 9.31 11.87 -28.10
CA GLU A 116 10.75 11.65 -28.03
C GLU A 116 11.51 12.96 -28.30
N PRO A 117 12.62 13.23 -27.60
CA PRO A 117 13.40 14.44 -27.84
C PRO A 117 13.80 14.47 -29.31
N VAL A 118 13.35 15.50 -30.04
CA VAL A 118 13.77 15.77 -31.41
C VAL A 118 15.29 15.81 -31.40
N LYS A 119 15.91 14.78 -31.99
CA LYS A 119 17.36 14.73 -32.19
C LYS A 119 17.74 16.04 -32.90
N PRO A 120 18.63 16.88 -32.34
CA PRO A 120 19.05 18.08 -33.04
C PRO A 120 19.67 17.62 -34.36
N SER A 121 18.98 17.95 -35.46
CA SER A 121 19.52 17.79 -36.79
C SER A 121 20.78 18.65 -36.82
N ALA A 122 21.94 18.00 -36.88
CA ALA A 122 23.21 18.67 -37.13
C ALA A 122 23.10 19.31 -38.51
N GLY A 123 22.65 20.57 -38.53
CA GLY A 123 22.65 21.42 -39.71
C GLY A 123 24.10 21.72 -40.08
N GLN A 124 24.41 21.35 -41.32
CA GLN A 124 25.66 21.59 -42.04
C GLN A 124 25.96 23.07 -42.23
#